data_AF-A0A139SN96-F1
#
_entry.id   AF-A0A139SN96-F1
#
_cell.length_a   1.000
_cell.length_b   1.000
_cell.length_c   1.000
_cell.angle_alpha   90.00
_cell.angle_beta   90.00
_cell.angle_gamma   90.00
#
_symmetry.space_group_name_H-M   'P 1'
#
loop_
_entity.id
_entity.type
_entity.pdbx_description
1 polymer ?
#
loop_
_entity_poly.entity_id
_entity_poly.type
_entity_poly.pdbx_seq_one_letter_code
_entity_poly.pdbx_strand_id
1 'polypeptide(L)'
;MRRLSPLPLLALLVLLCAPRSAAAKSETADNDDGPPRPAHTSPNEKGEDRVQQLPELVISSSRITALDVQIGKLTKKIDRARRRLKKSSSLDESLNTDDIPKLLSILGGYTTGQRKSLARERLMLMEAERSILEAMKHVRSYREEQELKTQLHTLKSMALLLEQS
;
A
#
# COMPACT_ATOMS: atom_id res chain seq x y z
N MET A 1 -50.35 -5.99 13.91
CA MET A 1 -49.29 -6.49 14.82
C MET A 1 -47.94 -6.01 14.30
N ARG A 2 -47.37 -4.97 14.93
CA ARG A 2 -46.11 -4.34 14.51
C ARG A 2 -44.96 -5.04 15.24
N ARG A 3 -44.01 -5.63 14.51
CA ARG A 3 -42.78 -6.20 15.12
C ARG A 3 -41.63 -5.21 14.91
N LEU A 4 -41.15 -4.69 16.04
CA LEU A 4 -39.99 -3.83 16.18
C LEU A 4 -38.71 -4.62 15.87
N SER A 5 -37.84 -4.02 15.08
CA SER A 5 -36.42 -4.35 14.93
C SER A 5 -35.60 -3.89 16.14
N PRO A 6 -34.49 -4.56 16.46
CA PRO A 6 -33.36 -3.89 17.09
C PRO A 6 -32.04 -4.06 16.31
N LEU A 7 -31.49 -2.92 15.89
CA LEU A 7 -30.05 -2.67 15.65
C LEU A 7 -29.60 -1.64 16.71
N PRO A 8 -28.31 -1.33 16.89
CA PRO A 8 -27.14 -2.19 17.05
C PRO A 8 -26.37 -1.84 18.36
N LEU A 9 -25.65 -2.81 18.93
CA LEU A 9 -24.81 -2.61 20.13
C LEU A 9 -23.47 -1.93 19.79
N LEU A 10 -23.34 -0.70 20.28
CA LEU A 10 -22.17 -0.11 20.94
C LEU A 10 -20.79 -0.23 20.27
N ALA A 11 -20.43 0.89 19.63
CA ALA A 11 -19.07 1.39 19.53
C ALA A 11 -18.49 1.68 20.94
N LEU A 12 -17.35 1.06 21.25
CA LEU A 12 -16.41 1.37 22.34
C LEU A 12 -15.12 0.62 21.92
N LEU A 13 -13.94 1.18 21.67
CA LEU A 13 -13.16 2.12 22.46
C LEU A 13 -11.94 2.52 21.59
N VAL A 14 -11.96 3.72 21.01
CA VAL A 14 -10.77 4.40 20.47
C VAL A 14 -10.44 5.51 21.46
N LEU A 15 -9.34 5.40 22.23
CA LEU A 15 -8.48 6.51 22.67
C LEU A 15 -7.45 5.99 23.72
N LEU A 16 -6.20 5.79 23.32
CA LEU A 16 -5.06 5.88 24.24
C LEU A 16 -3.87 6.45 23.47
N CYS A 17 -3.84 7.78 23.35
CA CYS A 17 -2.65 8.53 22.98
C CYS A 17 -2.79 9.93 23.59
N ALA A 18 -2.14 10.15 24.73
CA ALA A 18 -2.04 11.45 25.37
C ALA A 18 -0.65 12.04 25.06
N PRO A 19 -0.54 13.28 24.53
CA PRO A 19 0.71 14.01 24.49
C PRO A 19 0.83 14.89 25.74
N ARG A 20 1.89 14.70 26.53
CA ARG A 20 2.27 15.61 27.62
C ARG A 20 3.28 16.62 27.07
N SER A 21 2.84 17.87 26.94
CA SER A 21 3.64 19.02 26.50
C SER A 21 3.64 20.10 27.59
N ALA A 22 4.71 20.92 27.59
CA ALA A 22 4.97 22.17 28.35
C ALA A 22 5.35 22.04 29.84
N ALA A 23 6.18 22.91 30.45
CA ALA A 23 7.17 23.91 30.03
C ALA A 23 7.89 24.45 31.31
N ALA A 24 9.16 24.83 31.15
CA ALA A 24 9.99 25.86 31.82
C ALA A 24 9.79 26.30 33.29
N LYS A 25 10.93 26.43 34.00
CA LYS A 25 11.25 27.58 34.88
C LYS A 25 12.77 27.77 35.05
N SER A 26 13.18 29.04 34.95
CA SER A 26 14.46 29.71 35.25
C SER A 26 14.82 29.59 36.76
N GLU A 27 15.99 29.97 37.33
CA GLU A 27 16.90 31.11 37.11
C GLU A 27 18.14 31.01 38.06
N THR A 28 19.30 31.56 37.62
CA THR A 28 20.37 32.34 38.31
C THR A 28 21.38 31.80 39.37
N ALA A 29 22.68 32.01 39.02
CA ALA A 29 23.82 32.72 39.69
C ALA A 29 24.32 32.26 41.09
N ASP A 30 25.60 32.32 41.51
CA ASP A 30 26.82 33.01 41.06
C ASP A 30 28.06 32.52 41.87
N ASN A 31 29.26 32.95 41.44
CA ASN A 31 30.54 33.14 42.19
C ASN A 31 31.73 32.13 42.09
N ASP A 32 32.77 32.65 41.42
CA ASP A 32 34.14 32.96 41.90
C ASP A 32 35.39 32.10 41.56
N ASP A 33 36.45 32.87 41.31
CA ASP A 33 37.74 32.65 40.63
C ASP A 33 38.82 31.78 41.34
N GLY A 34 39.74 31.20 40.53
CA GLY A 34 41.15 30.94 40.92
C GLY A 34 41.82 29.62 40.45
N PRO A 35 42.93 29.65 39.65
CA PRO A 35 43.73 28.47 39.23
C PRO A 35 44.98 28.24 40.16
N PRO A 36 45.70 27.09 40.17
CA PRO A 36 46.32 26.45 38.99
C PRO A 36 46.41 24.89 38.96
N ARG A 37 46.78 24.41 37.77
CA ARG A 37 47.00 23.02 37.27
C ARG A 37 48.00 22.19 38.11
N PRO A 38 47.92 20.84 38.10
CA PRO A 38 48.92 20.09 37.34
C PRO A 38 48.35 18.90 36.54
N ALA A 39 49.16 18.44 35.58
CA ALA A 39 48.82 17.46 34.56
C ALA A 39 48.67 16.02 35.09
N HIS A 40 47.67 15.31 34.57
CA HIS A 40 47.67 13.85 34.51
C HIS A 40 47.33 13.41 33.09
N THR A 41 48.35 12.91 32.40
CA THR A 41 48.25 11.97 31.29
C THR A 41 47.47 10.73 31.71
N SER A 42 46.50 10.30 30.89
CA SER A 42 46.23 8.88 30.67
C SER A 42 45.62 8.65 29.28
N PRO A 43 45.98 7.55 28.59
CA PRO A 43 45.74 7.34 27.16
C PRO A 43 44.58 6.37 26.92
N ASN A 44 43.54 6.79 26.19
CA ASN A 44 42.51 5.97 25.51
C ASN A 44 41.32 6.91 25.24
N GLU A 45 40.61 6.91 24.14
CA GLU A 45 40.55 6.10 22.93
C GLU A 45 40.47 7.10 21.77
N LYS A 46 41.07 6.76 20.62
CA LYS A 46 40.64 7.39 19.38
C LYS A 46 39.16 7.04 19.23
N GLY A 47 38.29 8.00 19.56
CA GLY A 47 36.92 7.99 19.11
C GLY A 47 37.00 7.98 17.59
N GLU A 48 36.97 6.79 17.00
CA GLU A 48 36.62 6.64 15.60
C GLU A 48 35.28 7.33 15.47
N ASP A 49 35.30 8.46 14.79
CA ASP A 49 34.14 9.19 14.35
C ASP A 49 33.15 8.17 13.80
N ARG A 50 32.14 7.82 14.59
CA ARG A 50 30.95 7.16 14.07
C ARG A 50 30.31 8.20 13.18
N VAL A 51 30.81 8.31 11.95
CA VAL A 51 30.22 9.06 10.88
C VAL A 51 28.80 8.53 10.78
N GLN A 52 27.85 9.28 11.33
CA GLN A 52 26.44 9.05 11.12
C GLN A 52 26.20 9.27 9.63
N GLN A 53 26.36 8.20 8.85
CA GLN A 53 26.08 8.24 7.43
C GLN A 53 24.60 8.57 7.29
N LEU A 54 24.34 9.74 6.71
CA LEU A 54 22.98 10.16 6.41
C LEU A 54 22.35 9.10 5.51
N PRO A 55 21.10 8.67 5.78
CA PRO A 55 20.43 7.71 4.92
C PRO A 55 20.35 8.28 3.50
N GLU A 56 20.64 7.42 2.52
CA GLU A 56 20.57 7.77 1.10
C GLU A 56 19.10 8.12 0.75
N LEU A 57 18.84 9.42 0.59
CA LEU A 57 17.54 9.95 0.24
C LEU A 57 17.42 10.02 -1.28
N VAL A 58 16.60 9.14 -1.86
CA VAL A 58 16.27 9.20 -3.29
C VAL A 58 15.27 10.34 -3.53
N ILE A 59 15.74 11.45 -4.11
CA ILE A 59 14.90 12.61 -4.47
C ILE A 59 14.70 12.63 -5.99
N SER A 60 13.44 12.68 -6.44
CA SER A 60 13.13 12.88 -7.86
C SER A 60 12.89 14.38 -8.16
N SER A 61 13.45 14.87 -9.27
CA SER A 61 13.39 16.29 -9.66
C SER A 61 12.16 16.68 -10.49
N SER A 62 11.36 15.69 -10.94
CA SER A 62 10.27 15.90 -11.88
C SER A 62 8.90 15.89 -11.19
N ARG A 63 8.04 16.86 -11.56
CA ARG A 63 6.65 16.96 -11.07
C ARG A 63 5.76 15.78 -11.51
N ILE A 64 6.06 15.19 -12.67
CA ILE A 64 5.37 14.00 -13.20
C ILE A 64 6.44 12.93 -13.42
N THR A 65 6.29 11.81 -12.72
CA THR A 65 7.19 10.66 -12.82
C THR A 65 6.68 9.65 -13.84
N ALA A 66 7.55 8.74 -14.28
CA ALA A 66 7.13 7.61 -15.13
C ALA A 66 6.04 6.75 -14.46
N LEU A 67 6.08 6.65 -13.12
CA LEU A 67 5.07 5.96 -12.31
C LEU A 67 3.69 6.62 -12.43
N ASP A 68 3.61 7.96 -12.44
CA ASP A 68 2.35 8.69 -12.63
C ASP A 68 1.67 8.35 -13.96
N VAL A 69 2.46 8.26 -15.03
CA VAL A 69 1.97 7.88 -16.36
C VAL A 69 1.44 6.44 -16.36
N GLN A 70 2.14 5.51 -15.71
CA GLN A 70 1.71 4.12 -15.60
C GLN A 70 0.42 3.98 -14.79
N ILE A 71 0.33 4.66 -13.65
CA ILE A 71 -0.89 4.70 -12.82
C ILE A 71 -2.05 5.28 -13.62
N GLY A 72 -1.85 6.40 -14.33
CA GLY A 72 -2.89 6.99 -15.17
C GLY A 72 -3.40 6.04 -16.27
N LYS A 73 -2.49 5.26 -16.89
CA LYS A 73 -2.86 4.21 -17.86
C LYS A 73 -3.65 3.08 -17.20
N LEU A 74 -3.22 2.60 -16.04
CA LEU A 74 -3.89 1.53 -15.30
C LEU A 74 -5.27 1.96 -14.81
N THR A 75 -5.42 3.16 -14.23
CA THR A 75 -6.72 3.70 -13.81
C THR A 75 -7.72 3.72 -14.97
N LYS A 76 -7.32 4.19 -16.16
CA LYS A 76 -8.17 4.14 -17.35
C LYS A 76 -8.57 2.72 -17.74
N LYS A 77 -7.67 1.74 -17.60
CA LYS A 77 -7.98 0.32 -17.87
C LYS A 77 -8.96 -0.23 -16.82
N ILE A 78 -8.74 0.04 -15.55
CA ILE A 78 -9.61 -0.34 -14.42
C ILE A 78 -11.02 0.22 -14.65
N ASP A 79 -11.15 1.49 -15.01
CA ASP A 79 -12.46 2.11 -15.28
C ASP A 79 -13.18 1.50 -16.48
N ARG A 80 -12.44 1.07 -17.51
CA ARG A 80 -13.01 0.32 -18.63
C ARG A 80 -13.47 -1.06 -18.19
N ALA A 81 -12.65 -1.78 -17.41
CA ALA A 81 -12.99 -3.11 -16.90
C ALA A 81 -14.20 -3.08 -15.97
N ARG A 82 -14.26 -2.14 -15.02
CA ARG A 82 -15.42 -1.88 -14.15
C ARG A 82 -16.69 -1.62 -14.95
N ARG A 83 -16.61 -0.79 -16.00
CA ARG A 83 -17.77 -0.52 -16.87
C ARG A 83 -18.22 -1.75 -17.65
N ARG A 84 -17.31 -2.62 -18.08
CA ARG A 84 -17.65 -3.88 -18.77
C ARG A 84 -18.35 -4.86 -17.83
N LEU A 85 -17.84 -5.03 -16.61
CA LEU A 85 -18.45 -5.89 -15.59
C LEU A 85 -19.89 -5.48 -15.26
N LYS A 86 -20.14 -4.18 -15.10
CA LYS A 86 -21.50 -3.65 -14.83
C LYS A 86 -22.47 -3.80 -16.00
N LYS A 87 -21.96 -3.90 -17.23
CA LYS A 87 -22.75 -3.94 -18.47
C LYS A 87 -23.10 -5.34 -18.94
N SER A 88 -22.76 -6.40 -18.20
CA SER A 88 -23.24 -7.74 -18.56
C SER A 88 -24.76 -7.70 -18.66
N SER A 89 -25.28 -7.87 -19.87
CA SER A 89 -26.70 -7.64 -20.14
C SER A 89 -27.54 -8.72 -19.47
N SER A 90 -28.76 -8.37 -19.07
CA SER A 90 -29.75 -9.35 -18.60
C SER A 90 -29.98 -10.47 -19.61
N LEU A 91 -29.79 -10.18 -20.90
CA LEU A 91 -29.81 -11.15 -21.99
C LEU A 91 -28.72 -12.21 -21.83
N ASP A 92 -27.48 -11.81 -21.56
CA ASP A 92 -26.34 -12.74 -21.40
C ASP A 92 -26.50 -13.64 -20.16
N GLU A 93 -27.17 -13.14 -19.12
CA GLU A 93 -27.61 -13.93 -17.97
C GLU A 93 -28.73 -14.91 -18.33
N SER A 94 -29.77 -14.45 -19.05
CA SER A 94 -30.89 -15.31 -19.46
C SER A 94 -30.52 -16.38 -20.48
N LEU A 95 -29.46 -16.17 -21.27
CA LEU A 95 -28.95 -17.14 -22.24
C LEU A 95 -28.08 -18.22 -21.60
N ASN A 96 -27.77 -18.12 -20.30
CA ASN A 96 -26.98 -19.10 -19.56
C ASN A 96 -27.76 -19.64 -18.37
N THR A 97 -28.98 -20.14 -18.63
CA THR A 97 -29.78 -20.91 -17.67
C THR A 97 -29.15 -22.28 -17.38
N ASP A 98 -29.54 -22.90 -16.26
CA ASP A 98 -28.83 -23.98 -15.55
C ASP A 98 -28.50 -25.26 -16.35
N ASP A 99 -29.11 -25.48 -17.51
CA ASP A 99 -28.84 -26.65 -18.37
C ASP A 99 -27.67 -26.46 -19.35
N ILE A 100 -27.45 -25.24 -19.83
CA ILE A 100 -26.36 -24.85 -20.74
C ILE A 100 -24.96 -24.92 -20.08
N PRO A 101 -24.74 -24.57 -18.79
CA PRO A 101 -23.41 -24.61 -18.20
C PRO A 101 -22.83 -26.03 -18.08
N LYS A 102 -23.66 -27.08 -17.96
CA LYS A 102 -23.17 -28.47 -17.97
C LYS A 102 -22.61 -28.87 -19.34
N LEU A 103 -23.33 -28.56 -20.42
CA LEU A 103 -22.85 -28.83 -21.77
C LEU A 103 -21.61 -28.01 -22.11
N LEU A 104 -21.58 -26.73 -21.76
CA LEU A 104 -20.38 -25.90 -21.95
C LEU A 104 -19.18 -26.43 -21.17
N SER A 105 -19.38 -26.89 -19.93
CA SER A 105 -18.29 -27.46 -19.13
C SER A 105 -17.72 -28.74 -19.75
N ILE A 106 -18.56 -29.59 -20.35
CA ILE A 106 -18.14 -30.80 -21.06
C ILE A 106 -17.37 -30.46 -22.35
N LEU A 107 -17.78 -29.40 -23.05
CA LEU A 107 -17.09 -28.91 -24.25
C LEU A 107 -15.86 -28.03 -23.95
N GLY A 108 -15.46 -27.90 -22.68
CA GLY A 108 -14.31 -27.07 -22.28
C GLY A 108 -14.54 -25.56 -22.41
N GLY A 109 -15.80 -25.13 -22.49
CA GLY A 109 -16.21 -23.73 -22.52
C GLY A 109 -16.49 -23.16 -21.13
N TYR A 110 -16.19 -21.87 -20.94
CA TYR A 110 -16.47 -21.17 -19.69
C TYR A 110 -17.91 -20.67 -19.61
N THR A 111 -18.56 -20.89 -18.47
CA THR A 111 -19.90 -20.34 -18.19
C THR A 111 -19.84 -18.81 -18.03
N THR A 112 -20.95 -18.10 -18.19
CA THR A 112 -20.99 -16.65 -17.92
C THR A 112 -20.59 -16.29 -16.49
N GLY A 113 -20.98 -17.10 -15.51
CA GLY A 113 -20.57 -16.94 -14.12
C GLY A 113 -19.06 -17.00 -13.96
N GLN A 114 -18.41 -18.00 -14.57
CA GLN A 114 -16.95 -18.15 -14.56
C GLN A 114 -16.26 -16.98 -15.28
N ARG A 115 -16.74 -16.58 -16.46
CA ARG A 115 -16.21 -15.39 -17.18
C ARG A 115 -16.30 -14.12 -16.34
N LYS A 116 -17.41 -13.93 -15.61
CA LYS A 116 -17.58 -12.81 -14.68
C LYS A 116 -16.67 -12.91 -13.45
N SER A 117 -16.40 -14.11 -12.94
CA SER A 117 -15.47 -14.31 -11.83
C SER A 117 -14.05 -13.95 -12.25
N LEU A 118 -13.58 -14.51 -13.36
CA LEU A 118 -12.26 -14.23 -13.92
C LEU A 118 -12.08 -12.73 -14.22
N ALA A 119 -13.10 -12.09 -14.80
CA ALA A 119 -13.05 -10.66 -15.05
C ALA A 119 -13.00 -9.82 -13.75
N ARG A 120 -13.64 -10.27 -12.67
CA ARG A 120 -13.52 -9.65 -11.33
C ARG A 120 -12.13 -9.85 -10.74
N GLU A 121 -11.59 -11.05 -10.83
CA GLU A 121 -10.24 -11.37 -10.34
C GLU A 121 -9.17 -10.54 -11.07
N ARG A 122 -9.23 -10.48 -12.40
CA ARG A 122 -8.36 -9.61 -13.21
C ARG A 122 -8.46 -8.15 -12.76
N LEU A 123 -9.68 -7.66 -12.51
CA LEU A 123 -9.87 -6.30 -11.99
C LEU A 123 -9.18 -6.10 -10.62
N MET A 124 -9.34 -7.05 -9.70
CA MET A 124 -8.71 -6.99 -8.38
C MET A 124 -7.18 -6.94 -8.47
N LEU A 125 -6.58 -7.74 -9.37
CA LEU A 125 -5.12 -7.71 -9.58
C LEU A 125 -4.66 -6.37 -10.14
N MET A 126 -5.40 -5.77 -11.07
CA MET A 126 -5.07 -4.44 -11.60
C MET A 126 -5.17 -3.34 -10.54
N GLU A 127 -6.16 -3.43 -9.65
CA GLU A 127 -6.32 -2.51 -8.52
C GLU A 127 -5.18 -2.65 -7.51
N ALA A 128 -4.77 -3.88 -7.21
CA ALA A 128 -3.60 -4.17 -6.38
C ALA A 128 -2.30 -3.67 -7.02
N GLU A 129 -2.08 -3.90 -8.32
CA GLU A 129 -0.91 -3.37 -9.06
C GLU A 129 -0.85 -1.84 -8.96
N ARG A 130 -1.99 -1.17 -9.15
CA ARG A 130 -2.08 0.29 -9.01
C ARG A 130 -1.68 0.72 -7.59
N SER A 131 -2.17 0.04 -6.56
CA SER A 131 -1.84 0.36 -5.15
C SER A 131 -0.34 0.23 -4.87
N ILE A 132 0.33 -0.80 -5.41
CA ILE A 132 1.78 -0.96 -5.25
C ILE A 132 2.53 0.15 -5.98
N LEU A 133 2.13 0.50 -7.19
CA LEU A 133 2.74 1.61 -7.94
C LEU A 133 2.57 2.96 -7.23
N GLU A 134 1.45 3.17 -6.54
CA GLU A 134 1.24 4.34 -5.69
C GLU A 134 2.14 4.31 -4.44
N ALA A 135 2.30 3.16 -3.79
CA ALA A 135 3.22 2.98 -2.67
C ALA A 135 4.68 3.24 -3.09
N MET A 136 5.08 2.80 -4.28
CA MET A 136 6.42 3.02 -4.84
C MET A 136 6.81 4.50 -4.97
N LYS A 137 5.84 5.44 -4.99
CA LYS A 137 6.14 6.88 -5.01
C LYS A 137 6.65 7.42 -3.69
N HIS A 138 6.34 6.75 -2.58
CA HIS A 138 6.57 7.25 -1.23
C HIS A 138 7.63 6.44 -0.46
N VAL A 139 8.33 5.55 -1.16
CA VAL A 139 9.37 4.69 -0.59
C VAL A 139 10.53 5.53 -0.07
N ARG A 140 11.04 5.19 1.12
CA ARG A 140 12.15 5.89 1.76
C ARG A 140 13.46 5.11 1.76
N SER A 141 13.39 3.79 1.56
CA SER A 141 14.58 2.92 1.57
C SER A 141 14.67 2.03 0.33
N TYR A 142 15.90 1.73 -0.10
CA TYR A 142 16.15 0.85 -1.25
C TYR A 142 15.59 -0.56 -1.04
N ARG A 143 15.64 -1.06 0.20
CA ARG A 143 15.11 -2.38 0.57
C ARG A 143 13.59 -2.46 0.34
N GLU A 144 12.85 -1.47 0.82
CA GLU A 144 11.40 -1.37 0.58
C GLU A 144 11.08 -1.29 -0.91
N GLU A 145 11.88 -0.58 -1.70
CA GLU A 145 11.68 -0.47 -3.14
C GLU A 145 11.80 -1.82 -3.83
N GLN A 146 12.79 -2.63 -3.44
CA GLN A 146 12.99 -3.98 -3.96
C GLN A 146 11.86 -4.92 -3.55
N GLU A 147 11.43 -4.87 -2.29
CA GLU A 147 10.27 -5.63 -1.82
C GLU A 147 9.02 -5.31 -2.64
N LEU A 148 8.71 -4.03 -2.87
CA LEU A 148 7.58 -3.62 -3.69
C LEU A 148 7.72 -4.05 -5.15
N LYS A 149 8.93 -3.99 -5.74
CA LYS A 149 9.18 -4.49 -7.09
C LYS A 149 8.93 -5.99 -7.22
N THR A 150 9.34 -6.77 -6.23
CA THR A 150 9.08 -8.23 -6.22
C THR A 150 7.59 -8.52 -6.14
N GLN A 151 6.85 -7.83 -5.26
CA GLN A 151 5.39 -7.94 -5.17
C GLN A 151 4.69 -7.52 -6.46
N LEU A 152 5.18 -6.48 -7.14
CA LEU A 152 4.65 -6.04 -8.42
C LEU A 152 4.85 -7.13 -9.49
N HIS A 153 6.04 -7.73 -9.54
CA HIS A 153 6.33 -8.81 -10.47
C HIS A 153 5.42 -10.03 -10.25
N THR A 154 5.17 -10.43 -8.99
CA THR A 154 4.27 -11.55 -8.70
C THR A 154 2.83 -11.25 -9.09
N LEU A 155 2.32 -10.04 -8.87
CA LEU A 155 0.98 -9.67 -9.35
C LEU A 155 0.89 -9.69 -10.88
N LYS A 156 1.92 -9.22 -11.58
CA LYS A 156 1.97 -9.26 -13.05
C LYS A 156 1.99 -10.68 -13.59
N SER A 157 2.75 -11.59 -12.97
CA SER A 157 2.76 -12.99 -13.38
C SER A 157 1.40 -13.65 -13.15
N MET A 158 0.76 -13.39 -12.00
CA MET A 158 -0.61 -13.86 -11.73
C MET A 158 -1.62 -13.30 -12.75
N ALA A 159 -1.52 -12.01 -13.07
CA ALA A 159 -2.41 -11.39 -14.05
C ALA A 159 -2.24 -12.00 -15.45
N LEU A 160 -1.00 -12.28 -15.86
CA LEU A 160 -0.69 -12.91 -17.14
C LEU A 160 -1.22 -14.35 -17.20
N LEU A 161 -1.10 -15.12 -16.11
CA LEU A 161 -1.68 -16.46 -16.02
C LEU A 161 -3.21 -16.42 -16.18
N LEU A 162 -3.87 -15.46 -15.52
CA LEU A 162 -5.31 -15.27 -15.67
C LEU A 162 -5.71 -14.77 -17.06
N GLU A 163 -4.84 -14.14 -17.83
CA GLU A 163 -5.11 -13.77 -19.22
C GLU A 163 -4.98 -14.96 -20.18
N GLN A 164 -4.17 -15.95 -19.82
CA GLN A 164 -3.96 -17.18 -20.61
C GLN A 164 -5.02 -18.26 -20.36
N SER A 165 -5.76 -18.17 -19.27
CA SER A 165 -6.96 -18.98 -18.98
C SER A 165 -8.22 -18.37 -19.62
#